data_AF-A0A6A6W1M5-F1
#
_entry.id   AF-A0A6A6W1M5-F1
#
_cell.length_a   1.000
_cell.length_b   1.000
_cell.length_c   1.000
_cell.angle_alpha   90.00
_cell.angle_beta   90.00
_cell.angle_gamma   90.00
#
_symmetry.space_group_name_H-M   'P 1'
#
loop_
_entity.id
_entity.type
_entity.pdbx_description
1 polymer ?
#
loop_
_entity_poly.entity_id
_entity_poly.type
_entity_poly.pdbx_seq_one_letter_code
_entity_poly.pdbx_strand_id
1 'polypeptide(L)'
;PQTGPISLTDAELAAYDGTDPNKPVYVALNGSIYDVTDGRGVYGPGGSYHTLAGRDATRAFITGCFDTDLHPDVRGAELLYVPVTPAEAAADGRTVEDKYWAALEGARELSSGEQKIRRQAELRSARKSVDAVVENWAVMFSGGRGKNYFKVGEVKREEGWMEKRERPVLCKDAQIRRPIRMGL
;
A
#
# COMPACT_ATOMS: atom_id res chain seq x y z
N PRO A 1 3.92 33.28 2.80
CA PRO A 1 3.96 32.00 3.54
C PRO A 1 2.55 31.59 3.96
N GLN A 2 2.06 30.43 3.50
CA GLN A 2 0.78 29.90 4.01
C GLN A 2 1.01 29.40 5.44
N THR A 3 0.42 30.08 6.42
CA THR A 3 0.65 29.89 7.86
C THR A 3 -0.40 28.99 8.50
N GLY A 4 -0.71 27.85 7.87
CA GLY A 4 -1.66 26.88 8.40
C GLY A 4 -1.61 25.55 7.66
N PRO A 5 -2.13 24.47 8.27
CA PRO A 5 -2.22 23.17 7.61
C PRO A 5 -3.10 23.28 6.37
N ILE A 6 -2.60 22.82 5.23
CA ILE A 6 -3.35 22.84 3.97
C ILE A 6 -4.41 21.73 3.97
N SER A 7 -5.54 21.99 3.32
CA SER A 7 -6.56 20.99 3.07
C SER A 7 -6.85 20.98 1.58
N LEU A 8 -6.47 19.90 0.88
CA LEU A 8 -6.56 19.80 -0.57
C LEU A 8 -7.44 18.61 -0.96
N THR A 9 -8.30 18.77 -1.95
CA THR A 9 -8.92 17.63 -2.64
C THR A 9 -7.87 16.84 -3.43
N ASP A 10 -8.18 15.60 -3.81
CA ASP A 10 -7.29 14.81 -4.68
C ASP A 10 -6.95 15.54 -6.00
N ALA A 11 -7.90 16.32 -6.54
CA ALA A 11 -7.70 17.11 -7.76
C ALA A 11 -6.77 18.32 -7.55
N GLU A 12 -6.87 19.00 -6.41
CA GLU A 12 -5.98 20.11 -6.06
C GLU A 12 -4.57 19.61 -5.72
N LEU A 13 -4.46 18.47 -5.05
CA LEU A 13 -3.20 17.83 -4.73
C LEU A 13 -2.40 17.49 -6.00
N ALA A 14 -3.08 17.09 -7.09
CA ALA A 14 -2.45 16.77 -8.37
C ALA A 14 -1.64 17.93 -8.98
N ALA A 15 -1.90 19.18 -8.58
CA ALA A 15 -1.14 20.35 -9.04
C ALA A 15 0.26 20.47 -8.40
N TYR A 16 0.63 19.56 -7.49
CA TYR A 16 1.89 19.53 -6.73
C TYR A 16 2.73 18.28 -7.07
N ASP A 17 2.67 17.83 -8.32
CA ASP A 17 3.41 16.69 -8.86
C ASP A 17 4.90 16.99 -9.19
N GLY A 18 5.32 18.24 -8.98
CA GLY A 18 6.67 18.73 -9.22
C GLY A 18 6.97 19.15 -10.65
N THR A 19 5.99 19.14 -11.56
CA THR A 19 6.14 19.66 -12.94
C THR A 19 6.30 21.18 -12.97
N ASP A 20 5.65 21.90 -12.05
CA ASP A 20 5.88 23.33 -11.83
C ASP A 20 7.08 23.53 -10.88
N PRO A 21 8.20 24.13 -11.34
CA PRO A 21 9.36 24.37 -10.50
C PRO A 21 9.10 25.41 -9.39
N ASN A 22 8.07 26.23 -9.50
CA ASN A 22 7.72 27.26 -8.51
C ASN A 22 6.78 26.74 -7.41
N LYS A 23 6.25 25.53 -7.55
CA LYS A 23 5.40 24.88 -6.53
C LYS A 23 6.19 23.85 -5.76
N PRO A 24 5.86 23.61 -4.48
CA PRO A 24 6.39 22.47 -3.75
C PRO A 24 5.94 21.13 -4.38
N VAL A 25 6.64 20.06 -4.04
CA VAL A 25 6.27 18.69 -4.43
C VAL A 25 5.61 18.01 -3.25
N TYR A 26 4.39 17.52 -3.43
CA TYR A 26 3.64 16.86 -2.37
C TYR A 26 3.41 15.39 -2.66
N VAL A 27 3.40 14.57 -1.61
CA VAL A 27 2.94 13.19 -1.64
C VAL A 27 2.00 13.01 -0.45
N ALA A 28 0.86 12.36 -0.68
CA ALA A 28 -0.05 12.01 0.40
C ALA A 28 0.07 10.52 0.78
N LEU A 29 -0.06 10.29 2.09
CA LEU A 29 -0.07 8.98 2.72
C LEU A 29 -1.10 8.99 3.85
N ASN A 30 -2.02 8.04 3.77
CA ASN A 30 -3.17 7.83 4.63
C ASN A 30 -3.93 9.14 4.90
N GLY A 31 -4.20 9.89 3.83
CA GLY A 31 -4.85 11.20 3.90
C GLY A 31 -3.99 12.33 4.46
N SER A 32 -2.78 12.10 4.95
CA SER A 32 -1.85 13.18 5.34
C SER A 32 -1.00 13.62 4.15
N ILE A 33 -0.86 14.92 3.95
CA ILE A 33 -0.04 15.51 2.88
C ILE A 33 1.33 15.88 3.43
N TYR A 34 2.38 15.44 2.75
CA TYR A 34 3.78 15.69 3.11
C TYR A 34 4.48 16.51 2.03
N ASP A 35 5.26 17.49 2.45
CA ASP A 35 6.18 18.21 1.59
C ASP A 35 7.45 17.38 1.40
N VAL A 36 7.69 16.99 0.14
CA VAL A 36 8.84 16.21 -0.30
C VAL A 36 9.68 16.98 -1.31
N THR A 37 9.61 18.32 -1.28
CA THR A 37 10.32 19.21 -2.22
C THR A 37 11.83 19.02 -2.16
N ASP A 38 12.40 18.77 -0.98
CA ASP A 38 13.81 18.40 -0.79
C ASP A 38 14.19 17.12 -1.57
N GLY A 39 13.20 16.24 -1.79
CA GLY A 39 13.29 15.03 -2.60
C GLY A 39 12.90 15.21 -4.06
N ARG A 40 12.91 16.43 -4.62
CA ARG A 40 12.47 16.68 -6.02
C ARG A 40 13.19 15.83 -7.06
N GLY A 41 14.46 15.47 -6.86
CA GLY A 41 15.16 14.55 -7.79
C GLY A 41 14.54 13.15 -7.85
N VAL A 42 13.74 12.77 -6.85
CA VAL A 42 13.10 11.46 -6.71
C VAL A 42 11.62 11.51 -7.09
N TYR A 43 10.91 12.57 -6.68
CA TYR A 43 9.46 12.73 -6.87
C TYR A 43 9.07 13.71 -8.00
N GLY A 44 9.99 14.56 -8.44
CA GLY A 44 9.77 15.45 -9.58
C GLY A 44 9.94 14.73 -10.93
N PRO A 45 9.69 15.42 -12.04
CA PRO A 45 9.79 14.85 -13.39
C PRO A 45 11.13 14.13 -13.64
N GLY A 46 11.05 12.90 -14.15
CA GLY A 46 12.21 12.04 -14.40
C GLY A 46 12.71 11.26 -13.17
N GLY A 47 12.18 11.53 -11.97
CA GLY A 47 12.48 10.76 -10.77
C GLY A 47 11.76 9.41 -10.74
N SER A 48 12.35 8.43 -10.04
CA SER A 48 11.83 7.05 -9.96
C SER A 48 10.46 6.93 -9.28
N TYR A 49 10.07 7.92 -8.47
CA TYR A 49 8.80 7.96 -7.77
C TYR A 49 7.93 9.15 -8.21
N HIS A 50 8.16 9.68 -9.42
CA HIS A 50 7.38 10.79 -9.95
C HIS A 50 5.88 10.49 -10.02
N THR A 51 5.51 9.26 -10.33
CA THR A 51 4.11 8.82 -10.39
C THR A 51 3.35 8.97 -9.08
N LEU A 52 4.05 9.04 -7.94
CA LEU A 52 3.48 9.19 -6.60
C LEU A 52 3.23 10.66 -6.22
N ALA A 53 3.90 11.60 -6.90
CA ALA A 53 3.79 13.02 -6.59
C ALA A 53 2.40 13.56 -6.98
N GLY A 54 1.89 14.48 -6.17
CA GLY A 54 0.55 15.05 -6.31
C GLY A 54 -0.58 14.04 -6.06
N ARG A 55 -0.33 12.92 -5.39
CA ARG A 55 -1.32 11.87 -5.15
C ARG A 55 -1.27 11.33 -3.73
N ASP A 56 -2.40 10.80 -3.29
CA ASP A 56 -2.43 9.87 -2.15
C ASP A 56 -2.16 8.45 -2.65
N ALA A 57 -0.90 8.03 -2.52
CA ALA A 57 -0.40 6.77 -3.02
C ALA A 57 -0.31 5.69 -1.94
N THR A 58 -1.13 5.80 -0.89
CA THR A 58 -1.10 4.87 0.26
C THR A 58 -1.12 3.42 -0.13
N ARG A 59 -2.00 3.04 -1.07
CA ARG A 59 -2.07 1.65 -1.51
C ARG A 59 -0.77 1.22 -2.19
N ALA A 60 -0.20 2.01 -3.09
CA ALA A 60 1.06 1.70 -3.74
C ALA A 60 2.21 1.49 -2.75
N PHE A 61 2.25 2.23 -1.63
CA PHE A 61 3.26 2.01 -0.58
C PHE A 61 3.10 0.68 0.16
N ILE A 62 1.89 0.15 0.25
CA ILE A 62 1.60 -1.17 0.82
C ILE A 62 1.88 -2.26 -0.22
N THR A 63 1.33 -2.08 -1.41
CA THR A 63 1.36 -3.10 -2.47
C THR A 63 2.63 -3.04 -3.29
N GLY A 64 3.52 -2.08 -3.13
CA GLY A 64 4.72 -1.90 -3.97
C GLY A 64 4.44 -1.67 -5.46
N CYS A 65 3.19 -1.45 -5.86
CA CYS A 65 2.78 -1.27 -7.25
C CYS A 65 2.66 0.23 -7.57
N PHE A 66 3.81 0.87 -7.74
CA PHE A 66 3.95 2.33 -7.89
C PHE A 66 3.42 2.92 -9.20
N ASP A 67 3.00 2.08 -10.15
CA ASP A 67 2.42 2.52 -11.42
C ASP A 67 0.91 2.25 -11.52
N THR A 68 0.38 1.29 -10.74
CA THR A 68 -1.00 0.81 -10.90
C THR A 68 -1.89 1.03 -9.68
N ASP A 69 -1.34 1.09 -8.46
CA ASP A 69 -2.10 1.25 -7.21
C ASP A 69 -2.04 2.69 -6.67
N LEU A 70 -2.14 3.68 -7.58
CA LEU A 70 -2.02 5.10 -7.30
C LEU A 70 -3.30 5.71 -6.69
N HIS A 71 -3.75 5.15 -5.56
CA HIS A 71 -4.93 5.61 -4.86
C HIS A 71 -4.89 5.31 -3.35
N PRO A 72 -5.71 6.00 -2.53
CA PRO A 72 -5.72 5.85 -1.06
C PRO A 72 -6.39 4.57 -0.55
N ASP A 73 -7.28 3.94 -1.33
CA ASP A 73 -8.09 2.82 -0.84
C ASP A 73 -7.26 1.55 -0.54
N VAL A 74 -7.05 1.27 0.75
CA VAL A 74 -6.28 0.12 1.24
C VAL A 74 -7.10 -1.17 1.39
N ARG A 75 -8.41 -1.14 1.11
CA ARG A 75 -9.26 -2.34 1.25
C ARG A 75 -8.73 -3.44 0.34
N GLY A 76 -8.56 -4.64 0.89
CA GLY A 76 -8.04 -5.79 0.14
C GLY A 76 -6.52 -5.85 0.07
N ALA A 77 -5.80 -4.78 0.44
CA ALA A 77 -4.35 -4.80 0.52
C ALA A 77 -3.85 -5.77 1.61
N GLU A 78 -4.66 -6.08 2.62
CA GLU A 78 -4.33 -7.09 3.63
C GLU A 78 -4.11 -8.48 3.01
N LEU A 79 -4.73 -8.78 1.86
CA LEU A 79 -4.55 -10.06 1.19
C LEU A 79 -3.09 -10.32 0.76
N LEU A 80 -2.30 -9.26 0.57
CA LEU A 80 -0.85 -9.36 0.32
C LEU A 80 -0.14 -10.20 1.38
N TYR A 81 -0.57 -10.07 2.64
CA TYR A 81 0.04 -10.73 3.79
C TYR A 81 -0.61 -12.06 4.15
N VAL A 82 -1.73 -12.42 3.51
CA VAL A 82 -2.41 -13.68 3.81
C VAL A 82 -1.87 -14.80 2.92
N PRO A 83 -1.31 -15.87 3.51
CA PRO A 83 -0.73 -16.96 2.73
C PRO A 83 -1.72 -17.64 1.78
N VAL A 84 -1.23 -17.98 0.60
CA VAL A 84 -1.89 -18.87 -0.37
C VAL A 84 -1.45 -20.31 -0.17
N THR A 85 -2.29 -21.26 -0.51
CA THR A 85 -1.89 -22.65 -0.64
C THR A 85 -0.86 -22.83 -1.76
N PRO A 86 -0.07 -23.92 -1.72
CA PRO A 86 0.79 -24.31 -2.85
C PRO A 86 0.02 -24.40 -4.17
N ALA A 87 -1.20 -24.95 -4.16
CA ALA A 87 -2.05 -25.06 -5.34
C ALA A 87 -2.50 -23.69 -5.89
N GLU A 88 -2.93 -22.77 -5.04
CA GLU A 88 -3.28 -21.40 -5.46
C GLU A 88 -2.06 -20.66 -6.02
N ALA A 89 -0.88 -20.80 -5.40
CA ALA A 89 0.35 -20.21 -5.92
C ALA A 89 0.71 -20.74 -7.31
N ALA A 90 0.60 -22.06 -7.52
CA ALA A 90 0.83 -22.68 -8.82
C ALA A 90 -0.19 -22.21 -9.88
N ALA A 91 -1.46 -22.06 -9.49
CA ALA A 91 -2.51 -21.51 -10.36
C ALA A 91 -2.25 -20.06 -10.77
N ASP A 92 -1.60 -19.26 -9.91
CA ASP A 92 -1.10 -17.92 -10.21
C ASP A 92 0.16 -17.94 -11.10
N GLY A 93 0.59 -19.10 -11.61
CA GLY A 93 1.74 -19.27 -12.50
C GLY A 93 3.10 -19.22 -11.79
N ARG A 94 3.13 -19.32 -10.46
CA ARG A 94 4.37 -19.28 -9.68
C ARG A 94 5.01 -20.66 -9.60
N THR A 95 6.34 -20.69 -9.64
CA THR A 95 7.10 -21.88 -9.26
C THR A 95 6.98 -22.09 -7.75
N VAL A 96 6.58 -23.29 -7.34
CA VAL A 96 6.42 -23.66 -5.93
C VAL A 96 7.48 -24.70 -5.59
N GLU A 97 8.39 -24.35 -4.68
CA GLU A 97 9.45 -25.26 -4.23
C GLU A 97 8.88 -26.52 -3.57
N ASP A 98 9.56 -27.67 -3.74
CA ASP A 98 9.13 -28.98 -3.23
C ASP A 98 8.81 -28.98 -1.73
N LYS A 99 9.52 -28.17 -0.94
CA LYS A 99 9.29 -28.05 0.52
C LYS A 99 7.85 -27.66 0.87
N TYR A 100 7.17 -26.91 0.01
CA TYR A 100 5.80 -26.48 0.24
C TYR A 100 4.79 -27.61 -0.03
N TRP A 101 5.05 -28.44 -1.03
CA TRP A 101 4.25 -29.63 -1.33
C TRP A 101 4.45 -30.71 -0.27
N ALA A 102 5.71 -30.97 0.10
CA ALA A 102 6.07 -31.91 1.17
C ALA A 102 5.41 -31.53 2.51
N ALA A 103 5.25 -30.24 2.80
CA ALA A 103 4.56 -29.79 4.01
C ALA A 103 3.06 -30.14 4.06
N LEU A 104 2.45 -30.54 2.92
CA LEU A 104 1.06 -31.02 2.87
C LEU A 104 0.96 -32.54 3.09
N GLU A 105 2.05 -33.28 2.91
CA GLU A 105 2.04 -34.73 3.06
C GLU A 105 1.75 -35.13 4.51
N GLY A 106 0.69 -35.91 4.72
CA GLY A 106 0.25 -36.32 6.05
C GLY A 106 -0.35 -35.19 6.91
N ALA A 107 -0.51 -33.98 6.35
CA ALA A 107 -1.20 -32.90 7.05
C ALA A 107 -2.68 -33.24 7.22
N ARG A 108 -3.23 -32.97 8.41
CA ARG A 108 -4.65 -33.19 8.70
C ARG A 108 -5.48 -32.10 8.03
N GLU A 109 -6.54 -32.50 7.34
CA GLU A 109 -7.53 -31.54 6.85
C GLU A 109 -8.26 -30.84 8.01
N LEU A 110 -8.30 -29.51 7.93
CA LEU A 110 -9.05 -28.68 8.85
C LEU A 110 -10.54 -28.73 8.51
N SER A 111 -11.39 -28.79 9.53
CA SER A 111 -12.83 -28.58 9.38
C SER A 111 -13.13 -27.17 8.86
N SER A 112 -14.33 -26.96 8.31
CA SER A 112 -14.76 -25.62 7.85
C SER A 112 -14.72 -24.56 8.97
N GLY A 113 -15.02 -24.96 10.21
CA GLY A 113 -14.90 -24.11 11.40
C GLY A 113 -13.45 -23.71 11.69
N GLU A 114 -12.53 -24.67 11.67
CA GLU A 114 -11.09 -24.41 11.87
C GLU A 114 -10.51 -23.54 10.75
N GLN A 115 -10.89 -23.80 9.49
CA GLN A 115 -10.48 -22.97 8.34
C GLN A 115 -10.96 -21.53 8.50
N LYS A 116 -12.21 -21.32 8.95
CA LYS A 116 -12.76 -19.99 9.23
C LYS A 116 -11.99 -19.28 10.35
N ILE A 117 -11.70 -19.98 11.44
CA ILE A 117 -10.93 -19.44 12.58
C ILE A 117 -9.53 -19.02 12.12
N ARG A 118 -8.83 -19.87 11.37
CA ARG A 118 -7.53 -19.54 10.78
C ARG A 118 -7.63 -18.31 9.90
N ARG A 119 -8.56 -18.30 8.95
CA ARG A 119 -8.74 -17.18 8.02
C ARG A 119 -8.97 -15.86 8.75
N GLN A 120 -9.76 -15.86 9.82
CA GLN A 120 -9.96 -14.68 10.65
C GLN A 120 -8.68 -14.25 11.39
N ALA A 121 -7.90 -15.21 11.92
CA ALA A 121 -6.61 -14.91 12.55
C ALA A 121 -5.59 -14.33 11.56
N GLU A 122 -5.45 -14.96 10.38
CA GLU A 122 -4.59 -14.49 9.29
C GLU A 122 -4.99 -13.08 8.85
N LEU A 123 -6.28 -12.81 8.61
CA LEU A 123 -6.74 -11.48 8.23
C LEU A 123 -6.49 -10.41 9.30
N ARG A 124 -6.61 -10.77 10.60
CA ARG A 124 -6.28 -9.84 11.69
C ARG A 124 -4.79 -9.52 11.71
N SER A 125 -3.92 -10.50 11.55
CA SER A 125 -2.46 -10.29 11.48
C SER A 125 -2.06 -9.51 10.22
N ALA A 126 -2.71 -9.79 9.09
CA ALA A 126 -2.47 -9.10 7.84
C ALA A 126 -2.85 -7.61 7.90
N ARG A 127 -3.98 -7.27 8.54
CA ARG A 127 -4.35 -5.86 8.77
C ARG A 127 -3.31 -5.11 9.59
N LYS A 128 -2.80 -5.72 10.67
CA LYS A 128 -1.69 -5.14 11.43
C LYS A 128 -0.43 -4.92 10.60
N SER A 129 -0.17 -5.80 9.62
CA SER A 129 0.97 -5.66 8.71
C SER A 129 0.77 -4.48 7.76
N VAL A 130 -0.45 -4.26 7.27
CA VAL A 130 -0.82 -3.05 6.50
C VAL A 130 -0.58 -1.80 7.33
N ASP A 131 -1.11 -1.76 8.56
CA ASP A 131 -0.98 -0.61 9.46
C ASP A 131 0.50 -0.30 9.73
N ALA A 132 1.31 -1.31 10.05
CA ALA A 132 2.73 -1.16 10.31
C ALA A 132 3.51 -0.63 9.09
N VAL A 133 3.15 -1.04 7.86
CA VAL A 133 3.78 -0.50 6.65
C VAL A 133 3.44 0.97 6.46
N VAL A 134 2.17 1.35 6.63
CA VAL A 134 1.74 2.75 6.55
C VAL A 134 2.44 3.60 7.61
N GLU A 135 2.53 3.12 8.85
CA GLU A 135 3.25 3.81 9.93
C GLU A 135 4.74 4.00 9.61
N ASN A 136 5.41 2.97 9.09
CA ASN A 136 6.83 3.05 8.73
C ASN A 136 7.11 4.06 7.61
N TRP A 137 6.19 4.20 6.65
CA TRP A 137 6.25 5.24 5.63
C TRP A 137 5.94 6.62 6.22
N ALA A 138 4.97 6.74 7.11
CA ALA A 138 4.64 8.00 7.79
C ALA A 138 5.83 8.52 8.61
N VAL A 139 6.58 7.65 9.29
CA VAL A 139 7.82 8.00 9.99
C VAL A 139 8.85 8.58 9.01
N MET A 140 9.02 7.97 7.84
CA MET A 140 9.95 8.47 6.82
C MET A 140 9.53 9.85 6.31
N PHE A 141 8.26 10.03 5.94
CA PHE A 141 7.76 11.31 5.41
C PHE A 141 7.65 12.42 6.46
N SER A 142 7.66 12.09 7.74
CA SER A 142 7.70 13.08 8.84
C SER A 142 9.13 13.50 9.22
N GLY A 143 10.11 13.26 8.33
CA GLY A 143 11.51 13.64 8.53
C GLY A 143 12.38 12.55 9.16
N GLY A 144 11.81 11.36 9.39
CA GLY A 144 12.58 10.19 9.81
C GLY A 144 13.64 9.82 8.76
N ARG A 145 14.72 9.17 9.23
CA ARG A 145 15.84 8.69 8.39
C ARG A 145 16.63 9.81 7.69
N GLY A 146 16.66 11.01 8.27
CA GLY A 146 17.51 12.12 7.81
C GLY A 146 17.00 12.84 6.56
N LYS A 147 15.69 12.74 6.28
CA LYS A 147 15.03 13.48 5.20
C LYS A 147 14.45 14.78 5.75
N ASN A 148 14.48 15.87 4.98
CA ASN A 148 13.85 17.13 5.37
C ASN A 148 12.39 17.19 4.91
N TYR A 149 11.65 16.09 5.09
CA TYR A 149 10.24 16.00 4.73
C TYR A 149 9.39 16.31 5.98
N PHE A 150 8.19 16.84 5.79
CA PHE A 150 7.30 17.17 6.89
C PHE A 150 5.83 17.20 6.47
N LYS A 151 4.93 16.91 7.40
CA LYS A 151 3.48 17.01 7.16
C LYS A 151 3.10 18.48 7.00
N VAL A 152 2.36 18.79 5.93
CA VAL A 152 1.85 20.13 5.63
C VAL A 152 0.34 20.24 5.70
N GLY A 153 -0.38 19.11 5.69
CA GLY A 153 -1.83 19.16 5.61
C GLY A 153 -2.51 17.80 5.48
N GLU A 154 -3.74 17.81 5.00
CA GLU A 154 -4.59 16.62 4.83
C GLU A 154 -5.40 16.66 3.54
N VAL A 155 -5.68 15.47 3.00
CA VAL A 155 -6.50 15.31 1.81
C VAL A 155 -7.97 15.34 2.19
N LYS A 156 -8.73 16.23 1.57
CA LYS A 156 -10.16 16.41 1.75
C LYS A 156 -10.92 15.52 0.77
N ARG A 157 -11.76 14.64 1.30
CA ARG A 157 -12.65 13.77 0.52
C ARG A 157 -14.07 13.84 1.06
N GLU A 158 -15.02 13.45 0.23
CA GLU A 158 -16.42 13.33 0.64
C GLU A 158 -16.59 12.23 1.68
N GLU A 159 -17.54 12.41 2.60
CA GLU A 159 -17.96 11.34 3.50
C GLU A 159 -18.41 10.11 2.69
N GLY A 160 -17.96 8.93 3.09
CA GLY A 160 -18.32 7.69 2.40
C GLY A 160 -17.73 7.53 0.98
N TRP A 161 -16.64 8.24 0.64
CA TRP A 161 -16.02 8.14 -0.68
C TRP A 161 -15.53 6.72 -1.04
N MET A 162 -15.23 5.89 -0.04
CA MET A 162 -14.78 4.50 -0.24
C MET A 162 -15.93 3.60 -0.69
N GLU A 163 -17.12 3.77 -0.13
CA GLU A 163 -18.32 2.97 -0.40
C GLU A 163 -18.84 3.19 -1.82
N LYS A 164 -18.59 4.39 -2.38
CA LYS A 164 -18.95 4.74 -3.77
C LYS A 164 -18.05 4.11 -4.82
N ARG A 165 -17.00 3.39 -4.42
CA ARG A 165 -16.01 2.79 -5.31
C ARG A 165 -15.97 1.29 -5.17
N GLU A 166 -15.74 0.61 -6.29
CA GLU A 166 -15.48 -0.82 -6.30
C GLU A 166 -14.25 -1.13 -5.45
N ARG A 167 -14.31 -2.27 -4.75
CA ARG A 167 -13.19 -2.70 -3.91
C ARG A 167 -12.00 -3.07 -4.81
N PRO A 168 -10.84 -2.43 -4.64
CA PRO A 168 -9.70 -2.72 -5.50
C PRO A 168 -9.12 -4.11 -5.24
N VAL A 169 -8.80 -4.82 -6.32
CA VAL A 169 -8.07 -6.09 -6.27
C VAL A 169 -6.57 -5.83 -6.12
N LEU A 170 -5.79 -6.85 -5.76
CA LEU A 170 -4.34 -6.73 -5.77
C LEU A 170 -3.83 -6.63 -7.22
N CYS A 171 -2.86 -5.75 -7.46
CA CYS A 171 -2.06 -5.80 -8.69
C CYS A 171 -1.36 -7.17 -8.82
N LYS A 172 -0.99 -7.54 -10.05
CA LYS A 172 -0.36 -8.84 -10.36
C LYS A 172 0.90 -9.09 -9.51
N ASP A 173 1.75 -8.07 -9.36
CA ASP A 173 3.01 -8.19 -8.61
C ASP A 173 2.77 -8.35 -7.11
N ALA A 174 1.72 -7.72 -6.56
CA ALA A 174 1.32 -7.95 -5.17
C ALA A 174 0.72 -9.34 -4.98
N GLN A 175 -0.10 -9.81 -5.91
CA GLN A 175 -0.65 -11.17 -5.89
C GLN A 175 0.46 -12.22 -5.89
N ILE A 176 1.49 -12.05 -6.73
CA ILE A 176 2.61 -13.00 -6.84
C ILE A 176 3.46 -13.01 -5.57
N ARG A 177 3.61 -11.88 -4.87
CA ARG A 177 4.40 -11.78 -3.64
C ARG A 177 3.70 -12.30 -2.39
N ARG A 178 2.44 -12.74 -2.49
CA ARG A 178 1.74 -13.36 -1.36
C ARG A 178 2.50 -14.60 -0.86
N PRO A 179 2.69 -14.76 0.45
CA PRO A 179 3.45 -15.88 1.00
C PRO A 179 2.77 -17.22 0.67
N ILE A 180 3.56 -18.29 0.50
CA ILE A 180 3.01 -19.65 0.38
C ILE A 180 2.88 -20.24 1.78
N ARG A 181 1.72 -20.83 2.08
CA ARG A 181 1.44 -21.51 3.34
C ARG A 181 2.30 -22.76 3.45
N MET A 182 2.92 -22.92 4.61
CA MET A 182 3.50 -24.19 5.04
C MET A 182 2.41 -24.98 5.76
N GLY A 183 1.98 -26.12 5.20
CA GLY A 183 0.94 -26.98 5.76
C GLY A 183 -0.50 -26.64 5.33
N LEU A 184 -1.45 -27.51 5.75
CA LEU A 184 -2.88 -27.43 5.40
C LEU A 184 -3.69 -26.46 6.24
#